data_AF-A0AAD6LLR3-F1
#
_entry.id   AF-A0AAD6LLR3-F1
#
_cell.length_a   1.000
_cell.length_b   1.000
_cell.length_c   1.000
_cell.angle_alpha   90.00
_cell.angle_beta   90.00
_cell.angle_gamma   90.00
#
_symmetry.space_group_name_H-M   'P 1'
#
loop_
_entity.id
_entity.type
_entity.pdbx_description
1 polymer ?
#
loop_
_entity_poly.entity_id
_entity_poly.type
_entity_poly.pdbx_seq_one_letter_code
_entity_poly.pdbx_strand_id
1 'polypeptide(L)'
;MINVEFTNLFYLTGSGYGLRETLFYNLFSRLQVYKTREDMVLALPCISDGAISLDGGMMKGTGIFSLGNRNNVDVRFPKLSVTSTLPDNYIDTEKQLKETKWKREKMLEDMKREQALLDAAKQSFERKKEEFVKFLAQSSAYASQVMI
;
A
#
# COMPACT_ATOMS: atom_id res chain seq x y z
N MET A 1 11.87 -11.39 2.68
CA MET A 1 11.08 -12.64 2.81
C MET A 1 11.97 -13.86 2.97
N ILE A 2 13.01 -14.05 2.16
CA ILE A 2 14.00 -15.13 2.37
C ILE A 2 15.02 -14.70 3.44
N ASN A 3 15.18 -15.52 4.48
CA ASN A 3 16.27 -15.38 5.43
C ASN A 3 17.53 -16.01 4.85
N VAL A 4 18.64 -15.28 4.90
CA VAL A 4 19.93 -15.70 4.36
C VAL A 4 20.86 -15.81 5.54
N GLU A 5 21.58 -16.93 5.64
CA GLU A 5 22.55 -17.15 6.71
C GLU A 5 23.59 -16.03 6.74
N PHE A 6 24.00 -15.61 7.93
CA PHE A 6 24.91 -14.47 8.12
C PHE A 6 26.22 -14.62 7.34
N THR A 7 26.75 -15.83 7.26
CA THR A 7 27.96 -16.19 6.49
C THR A 7 27.86 -15.85 5.00
N ASN A 8 26.65 -15.75 4.46
CA ASN A 8 26.37 -15.49 3.06
C ASN A 8 25.87 -14.06 2.79
N LEU A 9 25.81 -13.19 3.82
CA LEU A 9 25.28 -11.83 3.67
C LEU A 9 26.31 -10.82 3.11
N PHE A 10 27.59 -11.02 3.38
CA PHE A 10 28.64 -10.05 3.02
C PHE A 10 29.91 -10.75 2.57
N TYR A 11 30.69 -10.12 1.70
CA TYR A 11 32.02 -10.57 1.28
C TYR A 11 32.10 -11.99 0.70
N LEU A 12 31.02 -12.48 0.10
CA LEU A 12 30.99 -13.81 -0.51
C LEU A 12 31.63 -13.84 -1.90
N THR A 13 31.43 -12.79 -2.68
CA THR A 13 32.00 -12.64 -4.02
C THR A 13 33.34 -11.90 -3.98
N GLY A 14 34.17 -12.04 -5.01
CA GLY A 14 35.45 -11.32 -5.12
C GLY A 14 35.33 -9.79 -5.12
N SER A 15 34.13 -9.25 -5.39
CA SER A 15 33.81 -7.82 -5.31
C SER A 15 33.16 -7.41 -3.98
N GLY A 16 33.04 -8.31 -3.01
CA GLY A 16 32.55 -8.02 -1.66
C GLY A 16 31.05 -8.17 -1.43
N TYR A 17 30.26 -8.56 -2.44
CA TYR A 17 28.81 -8.74 -2.33
C TYR A 17 28.42 -10.12 -1.78
N GLY A 18 27.30 -10.20 -1.06
CA GLY A 18 26.63 -11.42 -0.59
C GLY A 18 25.56 -11.94 -1.54
N LEU A 19 24.82 -12.98 -1.11
CA LEU A 19 23.81 -13.67 -1.94
C LEU A 19 22.53 -12.86 -2.15
N ARG A 20 22.21 -11.90 -1.28
CA ARG A 20 20.93 -11.19 -1.33
C ARG A 20 20.86 -10.27 -2.55
N GLU A 21 21.89 -9.49 -2.74
CA GLU A 21 22.06 -8.51 -3.82
C GLU A 21 22.57 -9.14 -5.12
N THR A 22 23.11 -10.36 -5.07
CA THR A 22 23.52 -11.13 -6.25
C THR A 22 22.46 -12.16 -6.62
N LEU A 23 22.54 -13.38 -6.09
CA LEU A 23 21.68 -14.51 -6.47
C LEU A 23 20.19 -14.22 -6.33
N PHE A 24 19.73 -13.82 -5.13
CA PHE A 24 18.30 -13.66 -4.88
C PHE A 24 17.70 -12.47 -5.62
N TYR A 25 18.46 -11.39 -5.77
CA TYR A 25 18.04 -10.25 -6.58
C TYR A 25 17.92 -10.64 -8.06
N ASN A 26 18.82 -11.44 -8.60
CA ASN A 26 18.70 -11.91 -10.00
C ASN A 26 17.55 -12.90 -10.19
N LEU A 27 17.20 -13.69 -9.17
CA LEU A 27 16.07 -14.64 -9.25
C LEU A 27 14.70 -13.97 -9.14
N PHE A 28 14.55 -12.98 -8.26
CA PHE A 28 13.25 -12.39 -7.94
C PHE A 28 13.12 -10.90 -8.28
N SER A 29 14.21 -10.21 -8.60
CA SER A 29 14.24 -8.76 -8.80
C SER A 29 13.48 -8.03 -7.69
N ARG A 30 12.53 -7.14 -8.03
CA ARG A 30 11.62 -6.47 -7.08
C ARG A 30 10.22 -7.10 -7.07
N LEU A 31 10.14 -8.43 -7.09
CA LEU A 31 8.88 -9.18 -6.98
C LEU A 31 8.06 -8.70 -5.77
N GLN A 32 6.79 -8.34 -6.01
CA GLN A 32 5.87 -7.89 -4.96
C GLN A 32 4.96 -9.04 -4.50
N VAL A 33 4.62 -9.07 -3.21
CA VAL A 33 3.77 -10.11 -2.62
C VAL A 33 2.50 -9.48 -2.04
N TYR A 34 1.35 -9.96 -2.50
CA TYR A 34 0.02 -9.49 -2.13
C TYR A 34 -0.73 -10.53 -1.30
N LYS A 35 -1.71 -10.06 -0.54
CA LYS A 35 -2.57 -10.94 0.27
C LYS A 35 -3.49 -11.77 -0.62
N THR A 36 -4.21 -11.12 -1.54
CA THR A 36 -5.14 -11.77 -2.47
C THR A 36 -4.80 -11.42 -3.91
N ARG A 37 -5.35 -12.19 -4.85
CA ARG A 37 -5.25 -11.91 -6.28
C ARG A 37 -5.94 -10.59 -6.64
N GLU A 38 -7.05 -10.27 -5.98
CA GLU A 38 -7.81 -9.05 -6.22
C GLU A 38 -6.98 -7.81 -5.83
N ASP A 39 -6.29 -7.84 -4.69
CA ASP A 39 -5.37 -6.77 -4.27
C ASP A 39 -4.25 -6.57 -5.30
N MET A 40 -3.71 -7.68 -5.83
CA MET A 40 -2.68 -7.65 -6.87
C MET A 40 -3.18 -7.01 -8.17
N VAL A 41 -4.41 -7.33 -8.60
CA VAL A 41 -5.01 -6.76 -9.82
C VAL A 41 -5.30 -5.27 -9.65
N LEU A 42 -5.79 -4.85 -8.48
CA LEU A 42 -6.01 -3.43 -8.17
C LEU A 42 -4.70 -2.62 -8.22
N ALA A 43 -3.58 -3.24 -7.87
CA ALA A 43 -2.26 -2.61 -7.86
C ALA A 43 -1.48 -2.77 -9.17
N LEU A 44 -2.06 -3.38 -10.22
CA LEU A 44 -1.40 -3.65 -11.50
C LEU A 44 -0.58 -2.49 -12.10
N PRO A 45 -1.08 -1.23 -12.15
CA PRO A 45 -0.30 -0.13 -12.71
C PRO A 45 0.95 0.24 -11.91
N CYS A 46 1.05 -0.21 -10.65
CA CYS A 46 2.16 0.06 -9.75
C CYS A 46 3.19 -1.08 -9.69
N ILE A 47 2.96 -2.19 -10.42
CA ILE A 47 3.86 -3.34 -10.43
C ILE A 47 4.88 -3.18 -11.56
N SER A 48 6.17 -3.16 -11.18
CA SER A 48 7.28 -2.96 -12.12
C SER A 48 7.82 -4.25 -12.73
N ASP A 49 7.98 -5.30 -11.92
CA ASP A 49 8.53 -6.58 -12.36
C ASP A 49 7.41 -7.65 -12.33
N GLY A 50 7.49 -8.61 -11.41
CA GLY A 50 6.45 -9.60 -11.17
C GLY A 50 5.68 -9.36 -9.87
N ALA A 51 4.58 -10.10 -9.72
CA ALA A 51 3.85 -10.16 -8.46
C ALA A 51 3.27 -11.55 -8.21
N ILE A 52 3.11 -11.88 -6.93
CA ILE A 52 2.44 -13.10 -6.48
C ILE A 52 1.44 -12.78 -5.39
N SER A 53 0.41 -13.60 -5.25
CA SER A 53 -0.54 -13.53 -4.13
C SER A 53 -0.59 -14.82 -3.33
N LEU A 54 -0.87 -14.70 -2.03
CA LEU A 54 -0.87 -15.84 -1.11
C LEU A 54 -1.99 -16.86 -1.39
N ASP A 55 -3.04 -16.44 -2.08
CA ASP A 55 -4.20 -17.26 -2.43
C ASP A 55 -4.07 -18.04 -3.76
N GLY A 56 -3.10 -17.75 -4.62
CA GLY A 56 -3.11 -18.39 -5.94
C GLY A 56 -2.44 -17.66 -7.09
N GLY A 57 -2.54 -16.33 -7.09
CA GLY A 57 -2.15 -15.49 -8.21
C GLY A 57 -0.64 -15.44 -8.45
N MET A 58 -0.25 -15.42 -9.71
CA MET A 58 1.13 -15.20 -10.15
C MET A 58 1.14 -14.41 -11.45
N MET A 59 1.96 -13.37 -11.47
CA MET A 59 2.28 -12.54 -12.61
C MET A 59 3.80 -12.52 -12.80
N LYS A 60 4.28 -13.04 -13.93
CA LYS A 60 5.71 -13.26 -14.19
C LYS A 60 6.44 -11.99 -14.66
N GLY A 61 5.69 -11.05 -15.22
CA GLY A 61 6.14 -9.75 -15.71
C GLY A 61 4.91 -8.90 -16.05
N THR A 62 5.09 -7.62 -16.38
CA THR A 62 3.99 -6.68 -16.62
C THR A 62 2.95 -7.27 -17.60
N GLY A 63 1.75 -7.57 -17.10
CA GLY A 63 0.64 -8.10 -17.88
C GLY A 63 0.68 -9.60 -18.20
N ILE A 64 1.70 -10.35 -17.77
CA ILE A 64 1.83 -11.79 -18.04
C ILE A 64 1.37 -12.61 -16.83
N PHE A 65 0.13 -13.07 -16.86
CA PHE A 65 -0.47 -13.88 -15.81
C PHE A 65 -0.29 -15.37 -16.04
N SER A 66 -0.02 -16.10 -14.95
CA SER A 66 -0.07 -17.56 -14.94
C SER A 66 -1.44 -18.01 -14.44
N LEU A 67 -2.20 -18.67 -15.31
CA LEU A 67 -3.54 -19.18 -15.04
C LEU A 67 -3.55 -20.71 -15.07
N GLY A 68 -4.55 -21.31 -14.44
CA GLY A 68 -4.72 -22.77 -14.40
C GLY A 68 -4.29 -23.38 -13.07
N ASN A 69 -4.28 -24.71 -13.02
CA ASN A 69 -3.94 -25.43 -11.81
C ASN A 69 -2.45 -25.30 -11.49
N ARG A 70 -2.12 -25.19 -10.21
CA ARG A 70 -0.72 -25.08 -9.79
C ARG A 70 -0.05 -26.44 -9.89
N ASN A 71 1.05 -26.50 -10.63
CA ASN A 71 1.94 -27.66 -10.59
C ASN A 71 2.61 -27.71 -9.22
N ASN A 72 2.47 -28.84 -8.53
CA ASN A 72 3.19 -29.06 -7.29
C ASN A 72 4.68 -29.18 -7.57
N VAL A 73 5.49 -28.37 -6.86
CA VAL A 73 6.94 -28.46 -6.87
C VAL A 73 7.37 -29.16 -5.59
N ASP A 74 8.13 -30.25 -5.72
CA ASP A 74 8.57 -31.06 -4.59
C ASP A 74 9.65 -30.35 -3.75
N VAL A 75 10.47 -29.54 -4.40
CA VAL A 75 11.50 -28.73 -3.75
C VAL A 75 10.86 -27.49 -3.11
N ARG A 76 11.11 -27.29 -1.81
CA ARG A 76 10.58 -26.14 -1.05
C ARG A 76 11.71 -25.41 -0.33
N PHE A 77 11.51 -24.12 -0.09
CA PHE A 77 12.42 -23.36 0.76
C PHE A 77 12.48 -23.98 2.17
N PRO A 78 13.67 -24.17 2.74
CA PRO A 78 13.80 -24.70 4.08
C PRO A 78 13.18 -23.72 5.08
N LYS A 79 12.53 -24.26 6.11
CA LYS A 79 12.17 -23.47 7.28
C LYS A 79 13.43 -23.33 8.13
N LEU A 80 13.64 -22.14 8.70
CA LEU A 80 14.67 -21.96 9.72
C LEU A 80 14.39 -22.97 10.85
N SER A 81 15.40 -23.76 11.21
CA SER A 81 15.29 -24.70 12.32
C SER A 81 15.13 -23.89 13.61
N VAL A 82 13.88 -23.75 14.05
CA VAL A 82 13.53 -23.17 15.34
C VAL A 82 13.94 -24.21 16.37
N THR A 83 15.11 -24.07 16.97
CA THR A 83 15.39 -24.69 18.27
C THR A 83 14.46 -24.05 19.30
N SER A 84 13.21 -24.50 19.34
CA SER A 84 12.15 -24.31 20.35
C SER A 84 11.81 -22.92 20.92
N THR A 85 12.53 -21.84 20.59
CA THR A 85 12.21 -20.50 21.08
C THR A 85 11.71 -19.63 19.95
N LEU A 86 10.60 -18.94 20.22
CA LEU A 86 10.11 -17.80 19.46
C LEU A 86 11.33 -16.94 19.06
N PRO A 87 11.45 -16.46 17.80
CA PRO A 87 12.58 -15.62 17.39
C PRO A 87 12.79 -14.51 18.42
N ASP A 88 14.04 -14.19 18.78
CA ASP A 88 14.34 -13.28 19.90
C ASP A 88 13.58 -11.95 19.81
N ASN A 89 13.28 -11.50 18.58
CA ASN A 89 12.58 -10.24 18.31
C ASN A 89 11.06 -10.40 18.07
N TYR A 90 10.47 -11.59 18.25
CA TYR A 90 9.06 -11.83 17.94
C TYR A 90 8.14 -11.00 18.82
N ILE A 91 8.37 -11.01 20.14
CA ILE A 91 7.54 -10.28 21.10
C ILE A 91 7.58 -8.78 20.80
N ASP A 92 8.78 -8.26 20.53
CA ASP A 92 8.98 -6.86 20.16
C ASP A 92 8.30 -6.53 18.83
N THR A 93 8.41 -7.42 17.83
CA THR A 93 7.74 -7.26 16.53
C THR A 93 6.21 -7.26 16.70
N GLU A 94 5.66 -8.13 17.54
CA GLU A 94 4.22 -8.20 17.83
C GLU A 94 3.75 -6.93 18.54
N LYS A 95 4.52 -6.43 19.51
CA LYS A 95 4.24 -5.17 20.20
C LYS A 95 4.23 -3.99 19.21
N GLN A 96 5.27 -3.87 18.37
CA GLN A 96 5.33 -2.84 17.34
C GLN A 96 4.17 -2.92 16.34
N LEU A 97 3.75 -4.14 15.97
CA LEU A 97 2.60 -4.33 15.09
C LEU A 97 1.30 -3.82 15.75
N LYS A 98 1.06 -4.16 17.02
CA LYS A 98 -0.12 -3.69 17.76
C LYS A 98 -0.14 -2.17 17.89
N GLU A 99 1.00 -1.57 18.26
CA GLU A 99 1.14 -0.12 18.38
C GLU A 99 0.91 0.60 17.04
N THR A 100 1.51 0.09 15.97
CA THR A 100 1.35 0.66 14.61
C THR A 100 -0.09 0.56 14.14
N LYS A 101 -0.78 -0.55 14.45
CA LYS A 101 -2.20 -0.72 14.12
C LYS A 101 -3.07 0.29 14.87
N TRP A 102 -2.83 0.48 16.17
CA TRP A 102 -3.55 1.47 16.98
C TRP A 102 -3.34 2.90 16.47
N LYS A 103 -2.10 3.28 16.15
CA LYS A 103 -1.77 4.58 15.56
C LYS A 103 -2.49 4.81 14.22
N ARG A 104 -2.56 3.78 13.37
CA ARG A 104 -3.30 3.83 12.10
C ARG A 104 -4.80 4.08 12.32
N GLU A 105 -5.41 3.37 13.27
CA GLU A 105 -6.84 3.52 13.59
C GLU A 105 -7.15 4.94 14.08
N LYS A 106 -6.33 5.47 15.00
CA LYS A 106 -6.46 6.86 15.48
C LYS A 106 -6.36 7.89 14.37
N MET A 107 -5.35 7.75 13.50
CA MET A 107 -5.18 8.65 12.35
C MET A 107 -6.38 8.61 11.39
N LEU A 108 -7.00 7.43 11.21
CA LEU A 108 -8.18 7.28 10.36
C LEU A 108 -9.43 7.90 10.99
N GLU A 109 -9.57 7.87 12.32
CA GLU A 109 -10.61 8.62 13.05
C GLU A 109 -10.44 10.12 12.84
N ASP A 110 -9.23 10.63 13.00
CA ASP A 110 -8.93 12.05 12.79
C ASP A 110 -9.18 12.51 11.36
N MET A 111 -8.75 11.72 10.37
CA MET A 111 -8.99 12.02 8.96
C MET A 111 -10.50 12.10 8.65
N LYS A 112 -11.32 11.22 9.23
CA LYS A 112 -12.78 11.28 9.09
C LYS A 112 -13.37 12.53 9.75
N ARG A 113 -12.89 12.90 10.94
CA ARG A 113 -13.32 14.11 11.66
C ARG A 113 -13.01 15.37 10.86
N GLU A 114 -11.79 15.49 10.35
CA GLU A 114 -11.38 16.64 9.53
C GLU A 114 -12.15 16.69 8.19
N GLN A 115 -12.40 15.54 7.57
CA GLN A 115 -13.21 15.48 6.36
C GLN A 115 -14.64 15.99 6.60
N ALA A 116 -15.27 15.64 7.73
CA ALA A 116 -16.60 16.13 8.07
C ALA A 116 -16.64 17.65 8.28
N LEU A 117 -15.61 18.22 8.93
CA LEU A 117 -15.47 19.67 9.10
C LEU A 117 -15.28 20.37 7.76
N LEU A 118 -14.45 19.81 6.89
CA LEU A 118 -14.23 20.33 5.54
C LEU A 118 -15.53 20.34 4.73
N ASP A 119 -16.31 19.27 4.79
CA ASP A 119 -17.57 19.16 4.04
C ASP A 119 -18.62 20.14 4.56
N ALA A 120 -18.72 20.33 5.88
CA ALA A 120 -19.59 21.35 6.47
C ALA A 120 -19.18 22.78 6.06
N ALA A 121 -17.88 23.07 6.07
CA ALA A 121 -17.36 24.35 5.63
C ALA A 121 -17.66 24.61 4.14
N LYS A 122 -17.45 23.61 3.27
CA LYS A 122 -17.79 23.69 1.84
C LYS A 122 -19.28 23.96 1.60
N GLN A 123 -20.16 23.25 2.30
CA GLN A 123 -21.61 23.49 2.19
C GLN A 123 -21.99 24.90 2.62
N SER A 124 -21.41 25.38 3.73
CA SER A 124 -21.65 26.74 4.21
C SER A 124 -21.17 27.80 3.22
N PHE A 125 -20.04 27.54 2.56
CA PHE A 125 -19.47 28.41 1.54
C PHE A 125 -20.36 28.47 0.29
N GLU A 126 -20.77 27.31 -0.23
CA GLU A 126 -21.65 27.25 -1.41
C GLU A 126 -22.98 27.95 -1.17
N ARG A 127 -23.60 27.75 0.00
CA ARG A 127 -24.81 28.48 0.38
C ARG A 127 -24.60 30.00 0.40
N LYS A 128 -23.53 30.48 1.03
CA LYS A 128 -23.21 31.92 1.06
C LYS A 128 -22.92 32.47 -0.34
N LYS A 129 -22.28 31.68 -1.20
CA LYS A 129 -22.02 32.05 -2.60
C LYS A 129 -23.33 32.25 -3.36
N GLU A 130 -24.28 31.34 -3.21
CA GLU A 130 -25.61 31.47 -3.84
C GLU A 130 -26.40 32.66 -3.31
N GLU A 131 -26.40 32.87 -1.98
CA GLU A 131 -27.03 34.04 -1.35
C GLU A 131 -26.42 35.34 -1.90
N PHE A 132 -25.10 35.40 -2.05
CA PHE A 132 -24.40 36.55 -2.60
C PHE A 132 -24.74 36.82 -4.07
N VAL A 133 -24.79 35.77 -4.91
CA VAL A 133 -25.18 35.91 -6.32
C VAL A 133 -26.63 36.40 -6.45
N LYS A 134 -27.55 35.88 -5.63
CA LYS A 134 -28.94 36.37 -5.59
C LYS A 134 -29.01 37.84 -5.19
N PHE A 135 -28.24 38.24 -4.19
CA PHE A 135 -28.15 39.64 -3.75
C PHE A 135 -27.67 40.56 -4.89
N LEU A 136 -26.63 40.16 -5.64
CA LEU A 136 -26.14 40.94 -6.78
C LEU A 136 -27.21 41.09 -7.88
N ALA A 137 -27.93 40.02 -8.20
CA ALA A 137 -28.98 40.03 -9.22
C ALA A 137 -30.19 40.92 -8.82
N GLN A 138 -30.56 40.94 -7.55
CA GLN A 138 -31.62 41.82 -7.04
C GLN A 138 -31.18 43.28 -7.03
N SER A 139 -29.93 43.54 -6.64
CA SER A 139 -29.37 44.89 -6.59
C SER A 139 -29.28 45.54 -7.98
N SER A 140 -28.92 44.76 -9.01
CA SER A 140 -28.89 45.24 -10.40
C SER A 140 -30.30 45.50 -10.96
N ALA A 141 -31.28 44.68 -10.60
CA ALA A 141 -32.68 44.87 -10.99
C ALA A 141 -33.29 46.13 -10.36
N TYR A 142 -32.99 46.40 -9.08
CA TYR A 142 -33.46 47.59 -8.38
C TYR A 142 -32.82 48.89 -8.93
N ALA A 143 -31.51 48.87 -9.21
CA ALA A 143 -30.82 50.01 -9.82
C ALA A 143 -31.38 50.39 -11.20
N SER A 144 -31.92 49.42 -11.94
CA SER A 144 -32.53 49.64 -13.26
C SER A 144 -33.94 50.25 -13.18
N GLN A 145 -34.65 50.08 -12.05
CA GLN A 145 -35.99 50.64 -11.84
C GLN A 145 -35.97 52.08 -11.30
N VAL A 146 -34.87 52.49 -10.63
CA VAL A 146 -34.71 53.85 -10.08
C VAL A 146 -34.20 54.86 -11.12
N MET A 147 -33.73 54.39 -12.28
CA MET A 147 -33.25 55.24 -13.39
C MET A 147 -34.30 55.53 -14.49
N ILE A 148 -35.58 55.24 -14.24
CA ILE A 148 -36.73 55.62 -15.09
C ILE A 148 -37.58 56.64 -14.34
#